data_AF-A0A3S1DM86-F1
#
_entry.id   AF-A0A3S1DM86-F1
#
_cell.length_a   1.000
_cell.length_b   1.000
_cell.length_c   1.000
_cell.angle_alpha   90.00
_cell.angle_beta   90.00
_cell.angle_gamma   90.00
#
_symmetry.space_group_name_H-M   'P 1'
#
loop_
_entity.id
_entity.type
_entity.pdbx_description
1 polymer ?
#
loop_
_entity_poly.entity_id
_entity_poly.type
_entity_poly.pdbx_seq_one_letter_code
_entity_poly.pdbx_strand_id
1 'polypeptide(L)'
;MKWRDIIVLHPVFIEGDLIDKFRDHLLQYPYYHVIHEGLTDLGCSIERFSNIEADGIINSFKKSDFPLACHLGSKSTEKFFDYHIALRYGNDKKEVFVYELVVREEKEKNIINGLLMAFYLLTISRYGIEKMLIPYNLTSLGTIDDINVESISNNLTLLTLKK
;
A
#
# COMPACT_ATOMS: atom_id res chain seq x y z
N MET A 1 18.43 -1.17 -11.67
CA MET A 1 18.36 0.07 -10.86
C MET A 1 19.00 -0.24 -9.51
N LYS A 2 20.02 0.50 -9.06
CA LYS A 2 20.70 0.22 -7.78
C LYS A 2 19.98 0.99 -6.66
N TRP A 3 19.44 0.29 -5.68
CA TRP A 3 18.62 0.79 -4.55
C TRP A 3 19.32 1.78 -3.59
N ARG A 4 20.53 2.26 -3.89
CA ARG A 4 21.37 3.02 -2.94
C ARG A 4 21.09 4.52 -2.88
N ASP A 5 20.23 5.05 -3.74
CA ASP A 5 19.93 6.50 -3.79
C ASP A 5 18.51 6.85 -3.29
N ILE A 6 17.82 5.94 -2.60
CA ILE A 6 16.47 6.18 -2.08
C ILE A 6 16.57 6.91 -0.74
N ILE A 7 16.09 8.15 -0.69
CA ILE A 7 15.70 8.84 0.56
C ILE A 7 14.97 7.80 1.40
N VAL A 8 15.39 7.59 2.65
CA VAL A 8 14.84 6.56 3.55
C VAL A 8 13.32 6.77 3.72
N LEU A 9 12.54 6.15 2.83
CA LEU A 9 11.09 6.06 2.89
C LEU A 9 10.78 4.97 3.90
N HIS A 10 10.38 5.33 5.10
CA HIS A 10 9.89 4.35 6.06
C HIS A 10 8.36 4.36 6.04
N PRO A 11 7.71 3.23 5.74
CA PRO A 11 6.28 3.11 5.98
C PRO A 11 6.02 3.31 7.48
N VAL A 12 4.96 4.06 7.79
CA VAL A 12 4.50 4.31 9.16
C VAL A 12 3.10 3.73 9.32
N PHE A 13 2.77 3.31 10.53
CA PHE A 13 1.41 2.91 10.87
C PHE A 13 0.52 4.14 10.99
N ILE A 14 -0.67 4.10 10.38
CA ILE A 14 -1.67 5.16 10.49
C ILE A 14 -2.51 4.89 11.73
N GLU A 15 -2.18 5.58 12.82
CA GLU A 15 -2.87 5.46 14.11
C GLU A 15 -3.01 6.83 14.78
N GLY A 16 -3.98 6.96 15.70
CA GLY A 16 -4.23 8.20 16.44
C GLY A 16 -4.38 9.41 15.52
N ASP A 17 -3.67 10.51 15.83
CA ASP A 17 -3.72 11.77 15.08
C ASP A 17 -3.33 11.63 13.59
N LEU A 18 -2.62 10.58 13.18
CA LEU A 18 -2.31 10.33 11.77
C LEU A 18 -3.55 9.96 10.97
N ILE A 19 -4.56 9.38 11.61
CA ILE A 19 -5.85 9.06 10.96
C ILE A 19 -6.54 10.35 10.54
N ASP A 20 -6.63 11.33 11.44
CA ASP A 20 -7.31 12.60 11.14
C ASP A 20 -6.55 13.38 10.06
N LYS A 21 -5.20 13.38 10.12
CA LYS A 21 -4.37 13.97 9.07
C LYS A 21 -4.55 13.28 7.72
N PHE A 22 -4.63 11.96 7.71
CA PHE A 22 -4.88 11.20 6.49
C PHE A 22 -6.25 11.56 5.90
N ARG A 23 -7.28 11.63 6.75
CA ARG A 23 -8.64 12.04 6.34
C ARG A 23 -8.63 13.42 5.71
N ASP A 24 -8.02 14.41 6.38
CA ASP A 24 -7.94 15.77 5.87
C ASP A 24 -7.18 15.83 4.55
N HIS A 25 -6.13 15.03 4.41
CA HIS A 25 -5.33 14.95 3.19
C HIS A 25 -6.11 14.35 2.01
N LEU A 26 -6.96 13.32 2.25
CA LEU A 26 -7.86 12.75 1.23
C LEU A 26 -8.88 13.78 0.68
N LEU A 27 -9.30 14.73 1.52
CA LEU A 27 -10.24 15.79 1.13
C LEU A 27 -9.56 16.94 0.37
N GLN A 28 -8.29 17.20 0.67
CA GLN A 28 -7.55 18.33 0.12
C GLN A 28 -6.87 18.00 -1.20
N TYR A 29 -6.31 16.79 -1.33
CA TYR A 29 -5.47 16.40 -2.45
C TYR A 29 -6.10 15.24 -3.22
N PRO A 30 -5.88 15.17 -4.54
CA PRO A 30 -6.43 14.09 -5.33
C PRO A 30 -5.58 12.83 -5.26
N TYR A 31 -6.25 11.68 -5.36
CA TYR A 31 -5.70 10.34 -5.27
C TYR A 31 -6.34 9.43 -6.32
N TYR A 32 -5.64 8.34 -6.64
CA TYR A 32 -6.19 7.17 -7.28
C TYR A 32 -6.67 6.19 -6.22
N HIS A 33 -7.91 5.71 -6.35
CA HIS A 33 -8.44 4.64 -5.53
C HIS A 33 -8.22 3.29 -6.20
N VAL A 34 -7.06 2.69 -5.95
CA VAL A 34 -6.57 1.55 -6.75
C VAL A 34 -7.14 0.23 -6.27
N ILE A 35 -7.28 0.06 -4.96
CA ILE A 35 -7.91 -1.11 -4.36
C ILE A 35 -8.91 -0.63 -3.32
N HIS A 36 -10.15 -1.08 -3.46
CA HIS A 36 -11.22 -0.85 -2.50
C HIS A 36 -11.83 -2.19 -2.08
N GLU A 37 -11.82 -2.46 -0.78
CA GLU A 37 -12.30 -3.71 -0.20
C GLU A 37 -11.76 -5.00 -0.85
N GLY A 38 -10.49 -4.98 -1.28
CA GLY A 38 -9.82 -6.10 -1.94
C GLY A 38 -10.17 -6.25 -3.43
N LEU A 39 -10.92 -5.32 -4.02
CA LEU A 39 -11.20 -5.26 -5.45
C LEU A 39 -10.33 -4.17 -6.10
N THR A 40 -9.71 -4.50 -7.24
CA THR A 40 -8.85 -3.57 -7.96
C THR A 40 -9.64 -2.72 -8.97
N ASP A 41 -9.26 -1.45 -9.08
CA ASP A 41 -9.58 -0.59 -10.22
C ASP A 41 -8.31 0.12 -10.72
N LEU A 42 -7.62 -0.50 -11.69
CA LEU A 42 -6.46 0.11 -12.34
C LEU A 42 -6.86 1.20 -13.34
N GLY A 43 -8.12 1.24 -13.77
CA GLY A 43 -8.68 2.25 -14.68
C GLY A 43 -9.10 3.54 -13.98
N CYS A 44 -9.06 3.58 -12.64
CA CYS A 44 -9.50 4.73 -11.86
C CYS A 44 -8.81 6.03 -12.28
N SER A 45 -9.60 7.10 -12.30
CA SER A 45 -9.11 8.48 -12.43
C SER A 45 -8.54 9.00 -11.12
N ILE A 46 -7.70 10.02 -11.22
CA ILE A 46 -7.26 10.78 -10.05
C ILE A 46 -8.32 11.81 -9.68
N GLU A 47 -8.79 11.76 -8.44
CA GLU A 47 -9.85 12.65 -7.96
C GLU A 47 -9.69 12.98 -6.48
N ARG A 48 -10.34 14.08 -6.06
CA ARG A 48 -10.49 14.38 -4.64
C ARG A 48 -11.71 13.65 -4.12
N PHE A 49 -11.57 13.02 -2.97
CA PHE A 49 -12.67 12.32 -2.34
C PHE A 49 -13.65 13.30 -1.68
N SER A 50 -14.93 12.95 -1.73
CA SER A 50 -15.96 13.56 -0.89
C SER A 50 -15.76 13.14 0.58
N ASN A 51 -16.46 13.83 1.50
CA ASN A 51 -16.45 13.45 2.91
C ASN A 51 -16.87 11.99 3.14
N ILE A 52 -17.89 11.52 2.40
CA ILE A 52 -18.43 10.16 2.55
C ILE A 52 -17.38 9.13 2.10
N GLU A 53 -16.72 9.37 0.97
CA GLU A 53 -15.68 8.47 0.44
C GLU A 53 -14.44 8.46 1.35
N ALA A 54 -13.99 9.64 1.80
CA ALA A 54 -12.88 9.75 2.74
C ALA A 54 -13.18 9.01 4.05
N ASP A 55 -14.39 9.15 4.60
CA ASP A 55 -14.82 8.43 5.81
C ASP A 55 -14.85 6.91 5.57
N GLY A 56 -15.27 6.47 4.38
CA GLY A 56 -15.23 5.08 3.94
C GLY A 56 -13.80 4.52 3.96
N ILE A 57 -12.87 5.20 3.30
CA ILE A 57 -11.45 4.83 3.24
C ILE A 57 -10.86 4.77 4.66
N ILE A 58 -11.09 5.81 5.47
CA ILE A 58 -10.58 5.86 6.85
C ILE A 58 -11.11 4.68 7.69
N ASN A 59 -12.37 4.31 7.52
CA ASN A 59 -12.94 3.15 8.20
C ASN A 59 -12.30 1.83 7.74
N SER A 60 -11.94 1.68 6.47
CA SER A 60 -11.17 0.53 5.98
C SER A 60 -9.81 0.43 6.68
N PHE A 61 -9.09 1.55 6.80
CA PHE A 61 -7.80 1.60 7.48
C PHE A 61 -7.92 1.32 8.99
N LYS A 62 -8.93 1.86 9.67
CA LYS A 62 -9.18 1.58 11.09
C LYS A 62 -9.44 0.08 11.38
N LYS A 63 -10.00 -0.63 10.40
CA LYS A 63 -10.31 -2.08 10.48
C LYS A 63 -9.19 -2.96 9.90
N SER A 64 -8.06 -2.39 9.52
CA SER A 64 -6.93 -3.11 8.95
C SER A 64 -6.02 -3.62 10.05
N ASP A 65 -5.43 -4.79 9.85
CA ASP A 65 -4.37 -5.31 10.73
C ASP A 65 -3.06 -4.53 10.56
N PHE A 66 -2.85 -3.96 9.36
CA PHE A 66 -1.66 -3.18 9.01
C PHE A 66 -2.05 -1.94 8.18
N PRO A 67 -2.54 -0.86 8.82
CA PRO A 67 -2.78 0.41 8.14
C PRO A 67 -1.45 1.15 7.96
N LEU A 68 -0.89 1.16 6.76
CA LEU A 68 0.42 1.73 6.47
C LEU A 68 0.31 2.94 5.55
N ALA A 69 1.17 3.93 5.76
CA ALA A 69 1.37 5.04 4.85
C ALA A 69 2.85 5.28 4.58
N CYS A 70 3.18 5.78 3.40
CA CYS A 70 4.50 6.34 3.15
C CYS A 70 4.61 7.70 3.85
N HIS A 71 5.62 7.90 4.70
CA HIS A 71 5.89 9.22 5.26
C HIS A 71 7.28 9.70 4.80
N LEU A 72 7.32 10.71 3.93
CA LEU A 72 8.57 11.30 3.46
C LEU A 72 9.33 12.03 4.59
N GLY A 73 10.59 11.67 4.78
CA GLY A 73 11.47 12.23 5.81
C GLY A 73 12.29 13.45 5.35
N SER A 74 12.12 14.56 6.10
CA SER A 74 13.12 15.60 6.46
C SER A 74 13.36 16.86 5.61
N LYS A 75 12.79 17.05 4.41
CA LYS A 75 12.96 18.34 3.68
C LYS A 75 11.70 19.01 3.13
N SER A 76 10.54 18.37 3.23
CA SER A 76 9.27 18.98 2.83
C SER A 76 8.56 19.58 4.04
N THR A 77 8.04 20.81 3.89
CA THR A 77 7.18 21.46 4.88
C THR A 77 5.82 20.76 5.02
N GLU A 78 5.42 20.00 4.00
CA GLU A 78 4.24 19.13 4.00
C GLU A 78 4.70 17.68 3.87
N LYS A 79 4.49 16.89 4.92
CA LYS A 79 4.87 15.46 4.96
C LYS A 79 3.94 14.71 4.01
N PHE A 80 4.36 14.53 2.77
CA PHE A 80 3.55 13.90 1.73
C PHE A 80 3.32 12.42 2.03
N PHE A 81 2.10 11.98 1.78
CA PHE A 81 1.71 10.58 1.72
C PHE A 81 1.49 10.16 0.27
N ASP A 82 2.53 9.61 -0.35
CA ASP A 82 2.48 9.20 -1.76
C ASP A 82 1.61 7.96 -1.99
N TYR A 83 1.52 7.10 -0.97
CA TYR A 83 0.63 5.94 -0.96
C TYR A 83 0.18 5.61 0.46
N HIS A 84 -1.00 5.04 0.56
CA HIS A 84 -1.53 4.43 1.77
C HIS A 84 -2.07 3.06 1.42
N ILE A 85 -1.72 2.07 2.24
CA ILE A 85 -2.08 0.68 2.02
C ILE A 85 -2.60 0.08 3.32
N ALA A 86 -3.75 -0.57 3.24
CA ALA A 86 -4.33 -1.28 4.36
C ALA A 86 -4.33 -2.78 4.04
N LEU A 87 -3.73 -3.58 4.92
CA LEU A 87 -3.66 -5.03 4.77
C LEU A 87 -4.40 -5.75 5.89
N ARG A 88 -4.88 -6.95 5.58
CA ARG A 88 -5.52 -7.82 6.56
C ARG A 88 -4.88 -9.19 6.57
N TYR A 89 -4.87 -9.83 7.74
CA TYR A 89 -4.43 -11.20 7.87
C TYR A 89 -5.31 -12.15 7.07
N GLY A 90 -4.67 -13.10 6.40
CA GLY A 90 -5.30 -14.34 5.97
C GLY A 90 -5.49 -15.31 7.15
N ASN A 91 -5.98 -16.51 6.84
CA ASN A 91 -6.40 -17.48 7.85
C ASN A 91 -5.27 -17.95 8.78
N ASP A 92 -4.04 -18.06 8.29
CA ASP A 92 -2.90 -18.62 9.02
C ASP A 92 -2.01 -17.58 9.72
N LYS A 93 -2.37 -16.28 9.63
CA LYS A 93 -1.58 -15.13 10.10
C LYS A 93 -0.15 -15.03 9.57
N LYS A 94 0.23 -15.85 8.60
CA LYS A 94 1.49 -15.76 7.83
C LYS A 94 1.25 -15.15 6.46
N GLU A 95 0.01 -15.13 6.02
CA GLU A 95 -0.45 -14.47 4.81
C GLU A 95 -1.16 -13.16 5.16
N VAL A 96 -0.98 -12.16 4.30
CA VAL A 96 -1.80 -10.94 4.29
C VAL A 96 -2.36 -10.71 2.89
N PHE A 97 -3.49 -10.01 2.80
CA PHE A 97 -4.03 -9.54 1.54
C PHE A 97 -4.23 -8.02 1.57
N VAL A 98 -4.03 -7.38 0.41
CA VAL A 98 -4.23 -5.94 0.25
C VAL A 98 -5.73 -5.66 0.16
N TYR A 99 -6.26 -4.97 1.15
CA TYR A 99 -7.68 -4.65 1.25
C TYR A 99 -8.00 -3.24 0.75
N GLU A 100 -7.09 -2.30 0.98
CA GLU A 100 -7.26 -0.91 0.56
C GLU A 100 -5.92 -0.38 0.02
N LEU A 101 -5.94 0.34 -1.10
CA LEU A 101 -4.76 1.01 -1.65
C LEU A 101 -5.19 2.31 -2.32
N VAL A 102 -4.73 3.44 -1.77
CA VAL A 102 -4.89 4.76 -2.38
C VAL A 102 -3.51 5.36 -2.61
N VAL A 103 -3.29 5.90 -3.82
CA VAL A 103 -1.98 6.45 -4.22
C VAL A 103 -2.11 7.82 -4.85
N ARG A 104 -1.09 8.64 -4.72
CA ARG A 104 -0.92 9.86 -5.52
C ARG A 104 -0.13 9.58 -6.78
N GLU A 105 0.02 10.61 -7.62
CA GLU A 105 0.98 10.59 -8.72
C GLU A 105 2.42 10.42 -8.20
N GLU A 106 3.30 9.69 -8.89
CA GLU A 106 3.13 8.91 -10.12
C GLU A 106 2.43 7.56 -9.87
N LYS A 107 1.24 7.32 -10.47
CA LYS A 107 0.33 6.20 -10.14
C LYS A 107 1.03 4.84 -10.07
N GLU A 108 1.57 4.37 -11.20
CA GLU A 108 2.13 3.02 -11.32
C GLU A 108 3.30 2.81 -10.35
N LYS A 109 4.20 3.80 -10.29
CA LYS A 109 5.35 3.76 -9.39
C LYS A 109 4.94 3.73 -7.92
N ASN A 110 3.95 4.53 -7.52
CA ASN A 110 3.51 4.59 -6.12
C ASN A 110 2.71 3.34 -5.72
N ILE A 111 1.98 2.74 -6.66
CA ILE A 111 1.38 1.42 -6.46
C ILE A 111 2.48 0.39 -6.15
N ILE A 112 3.50 0.28 -7.02
CA ILE A 112 4.58 -0.71 -6.83
C ILE A 112 5.35 -0.44 -5.54
N ASN A 113 5.75 0.81 -5.31
CA ASN A 113 6.47 1.19 -4.09
C ASN A 113 5.66 0.87 -2.83
N GLY A 114 4.35 1.15 -2.83
CA GLY A 114 3.50 0.88 -1.67
C GLY A 114 3.40 -0.60 -1.33
N LEU A 115 3.23 -1.43 -2.36
CA LEU A 115 3.13 -2.88 -2.19
C LEU A 115 4.45 -3.49 -1.72
N LEU A 116 5.57 -3.10 -2.34
CA LEU A 116 6.89 -3.62 -1.96
C LEU A 116 7.32 -3.16 -0.58
N MET A 117 7.12 -1.88 -0.23
CA MET A 117 7.49 -1.37 1.10
C MET A 117 6.64 -2.01 2.20
N ALA A 118 5.34 -2.22 1.98
CA ALA A 118 4.51 -2.98 2.90
C ALA A 118 5.01 -4.42 3.05
N PHE A 119 5.31 -5.10 1.94
CA PHE A 119 5.79 -6.48 1.99
C PHE A 119 7.14 -6.60 2.72
N TYR A 120 8.11 -5.75 2.40
CA TYR A 120 9.40 -5.72 3.10
C TYR A 120 9.24 -5.41 4.58
N LEU A 121 8.43 -4.42 4.96
CA LEU A 121 8.17 -4.11 6.37
C LEU A 121 7.62 -5.34 7.09
N LEU A 122 6.62 -6.00 6.52
CA LEU A 122 5.91 -7.09 7.19
C LEU A 122 6.70 -8.41 7.25
N THR A 123 7.59 -8.66 6.27
CA THR A 123 8.40 -9.89 6.20
C THR A 123 9.73 -9.81 6.95
N ILE A 124 10.38 -8.64 6.99
CA ILE A 124 11.67 -8.45 7.67
C ILE A 124 11.49 -8.19 9.18
N SER A 125 10.29 -7.82 9.61
CA SER A 125 10.01 -7.45 11.00
C SER A 125 9.37 -8.58 11.82
N ARG A 126 9.04 -8.25 13.07
CA ARG A 126 8.42 -9.14 14.08
C ARG A 126 7.01 -9.65 13.74
N TYR A 127 6.44 -9.33 12.59
CA TYR A 127 5.05 -9.67 12.27
C TYR A 127 4.87 -11.09 11.71
N GLY A 128 5.95 -11.76 11.30
CA GLY A 128 5.91 -13.17 10.88
C GLY A 128 5.16 -13.41 9.57
N ILE A 129 4.99 -12.37 8.75
CA ILE A 129 4.37 -12.49 7.43
C ILE A 129 5.37 -13.13 6.46
N GLU A 130 4.90 -14.10 5.70
CA GLU A 130 5.67 -14.83 4.69
C GLU A 130 5.11 -14.58 3.27
N LYS A 131 3.84 -14.20 3.17
CA LYS A 131 3.09 -14.10 1.91
C LYS A 131 2.23 -12.85 1.86
N MET A 132 2.18 -12.20 0.69
CA MET A 132 1.22 -11.12 0.42
C MET A 132 0.44 -11.38 -0.87
N LEU A 133 -0.88 -11.36 -0.77
CA LEU A 133 -1.81 -11.45 -1.88
C LEU A 133 -2.26 -10.06 -2.34
N ILE A 134 -2.17 -9.84 -3.65
CA ILE A 134 -2.47 -8.57 -4.31
C ILE A 134 -3.56 -8.82 -5.37
N PRO A 135 -4.70 -8.12 -5.31
CA PRO A 135 -5.88 -8.42 -6.14
C PRO A 135 -5.78 -7.91 -7.58
N TYR A 136 -4.59 -7.94 -8.18
CA TYR A 136 -4.39 -7.76 -9.61
C TYR A 136 -3.04 -8.33 -10.05
N ASN A 137 -2.83 -8.42 -11.37
CA ASN A 137 -1.65 -9.04 -11.94
C ASN A 137 -0.44 -8.09 -11.97
N LEU A 138 0.67 -8.53 -11.36
CA LEU A 138 1.95 -7.83 -11.36
C LEU A 138 3.07 -8.59 -12.08
N THR A 139 2.75 -9.66 -12.81
CA THR A 139 3.76 -10.48 -13.50
C THR A 139 4.60 -9.71 -14.50
N SER A 140 4.09 -8.60 -15.05
CA SER A 140 4.85 -7.70 -15.92
C SER A 140 6.08 -7.10 -15.25
N LEU A 141 6.13 -7.06 -13.91
CA LEU A 141 7.30 -6.62 -13.16
C LEU A 141 8.44 -7.66 -13.15
N GLY A 142 8.17 -8.91 -13.51
CA GLY A 142 9.14 -10.00 -13.44
C GLY A 142 9.60 -10.29 -12.02
N THR A 143 10.90 -10.52 -11.83
CA THR A 143 11.49 -10.71 -10.50
C THR A 143 12.07 -9.40 -9.97
N ILE A 144 11.79 -9.09 -8.71
CA ILE A 144 12.25 -7.86 -8.05
C ILE A 144 13.16 -8.28 -6.89
N ASP A 145 14.47 -8.11 -7.06
CA ASP A 145 15.48 -8.45 -6.06
C ASP A 145 15.28 -9.84 -5.43
N ASP A 146 14.98 -9.89 -4.12
CA ASP A 146 14.76 -11.09 -3.31
C ASP A 146 13.28 -11.48 -3.19
N ILE A 147 12.39 -10.84 -3.97
CA ILE A 147 10.95 -11.12 -3.99
C ILE A 147 10.62 -11.96 -5.23
N ASN A 148 9.91 -13.07 -5.00
CA ASN A 148 9.24 -13.83 -6.03
C ASN A 148 7.83 -13.25 -6.27
N VAL A 149 7.47 -13.05 -7.53
CA VAL A 149 6.18 -12.50 -7.98
C VAL A 149 5.48 -13.59 -8.79
N GLU A 150 4.45 -14.21 -8.22
CA GLU A 150 3.76 -15.35 -8.83
C GLU A 150 2.30 -15.01 -9.16
N SER A 151 1.86 -15.31 -10.39
CA SER A 151 0.44 -15.23 -10.76
C SER A 151 -0.29 -16.46 -10.24
N ILE A 152 -1.18 -16.28 -9.27
CA ILE A 152 -2.06 -17.36 -8.79
C ILE A 152 -3.29 -17.49 -9.70
N SER A 153 -3.76 -16.35 -10.23
CA SER A 153 -4.80 -16.30 -11.27
C SER A 153 -4.61 -15.06 -12.14
N ASN A 154 -5.51 -14.84 -13.10
CA ASN A 154 -5.47 -13.65 -13.96
C ASN A 154 -5.52 -12.33 -13.18
N ASN A 155 -6.15 -12.31 -12.00
CA ASN A 155 -6.37 -11.10 -11.19
C ASN A 155 -5.79 -11.23 -9.77
N LEU A 156 -4.81 -12.11 -9.56
CA LEU A 156 -4.24 -12.32 -8.24
C LEU A 156 -2.75 -12.61 -8.36
N THR A 157 -1.95 -11.80 -7.67
CA THR A 157 -0.51 -12.00 -7.52
C THR A 157 -0.18 -12.37 -6.08
N LEU A 158 0.74 -13.32 -5.92
CA LEU A 158 1.38 -13.67 -4.66
C LEU A 158 2.81 -13.15 -4.64
N LEU A 159 3.16 -12.42 -3.58
CA LEU A 159 4.54 -12.08 -3.25
C LEU A 159 5.07 -13.01 -2.15
N THR A 160 6.27 -13.54 -2.36
CA THR A 160 7.04 -14.32 -1.36
C THR A 160 8.52 -13.92 -1.39
N LEU A 161 9.26 -14.17 -0.31
CA LEU A 161 10.72 -14.06 -0.33
C LEU A 161 11.33 -15.26 -1.06
N LYS A 162 12.36 -15.03 -1.87
CA LYS A 162 13.19 -16.08 -2.46
C LYS A 162 13.92 -16.82 -1.35
N LYS A 163 13.97 -18.14 -1.47
CA LYS A 163 14.74 -19.02 -0.59
C LYS A 163 16.17 -19.15 -1.06
#